data_AF-A0A529PBU7-F1
#
_entry.id   AF-A0A529PBU7-F1
#
_cell.length_a   1.000
_cell.length_b   1.000
_cell.length_c   1.000
_cell.angle_alpha   90.00
_cell.angle_beta   90.00
_cell.angle_gamma   90.00
#
_symmetry.space_group_name_H-M   'P 1'
#
loop_
_entity.id
_entity.type
_entity.pdbx_description
1 polymer ?
#
loop_
_entity_poly.entity_id
_entity_poly.type
_entity_poly.pdbx_seq_one_letter_code
_entity_poly.pdbx_strand_id
1 'polypeptide(L)'
;MASAPDFSDEFRLGLITLMQWRRDVRRFKTAPLDDGTLERLLALASIAPSVGLSQPWRFVVVDAPERRGAVRACFEHCNAEALQCFSGERAALYA
;
A
#
# COMPACT_ATOMS: atom_id res chain seq x y z
N MET A 1 -16.13 22.64 -20.59
CA MET A 1 -15.64 21.29 -20.19
C MET A 1 -14.20 21.20 -20.67
N ALA A 2 -13.26 20.79 -19.82
CA ALA A 2 -11.90 20.52 -20.29
C ALA A 2 -11.94 19.34 -21.27
N SER A 3 -11.19 19.41 -22.36
CA SER A 3 -11.00 18.27 -23.27
C SER A 3 -10.32 17.14 -22.52
N ALA A 4 -10.66 15.89 -22.87
CA ALA A 4 -9.94 14.74 -22.34
C ALA A 4 -8.44 14.90 -22.67
N PRO A 5 -7.53 14.55 -21.74
CA PRO A 5 -6.11 14.57 -22.02
C PRO A 5 -5.78 13.58 -23.15
N ASP A 6 -4.92 13.99 -24.07
CA ASP A 6 -4.33 13.09 -25.06
C ASP A 6 -3.07 12.44 -24.48
N PHE A 7 -3.12 11.12 -24.30
CA PHE A 7 -1.98 10.35 -23.80
C PHE A 7 -1.26 9.71 -24.97
N SER A 8 0.05 9.98 -25.10
CA SER A 8 0.89 9.36 -26.14
C SER A 8 0.98 7.84 -25.97
N ASP A 9 1.25 7.12 -27.06
CA ASP A 9 1.45 5.66 -27.01
C ASP A 9 2.61 5.27 -26.10
N GLU A 10 3.67 6.09 -26.07
CA GLU A 10 4.79 5.94 -25.14
C GLU A 10 4.33 5.99 -23.68
N PHE A 11 3.51 6.99 -23.32
CA PHE A 11 2.99 7.12 -21.96
C PHE A 11 2.09 5.94 -21.60
N ARG A 12 1.21 5.52 -22.51
CA ARG A 12 0.32 4.37 -22.30
C ARG A 12 1.12 3.09 -22.04
N LEU A 13 2.17 2.85 -22.83
CA LEU A 13 3.04 1.70 -22.64
C LEU A 13 3.79 1.77 -21.31
N GLY A 14 4.36 2.92 -20.98
CA GLY A 14 5.05 3.14 -19.70
C GLY A 14 4.15 2.92 -18.49
N LEU A 15 2.89 3.36 -18.56
CA LEU A 15 1.90 3.14 -17.52
C LEU A 15 1.58 1.64 -17.34
N ILE A 16 1.39 0.89 -18.44
CA ILE A 16 1.18 -0.56 -18.39
C ILE A 16 2.38 -1.25 -17.75
N THR A 17 3.59 -0.91 -18.18
CA THR A 17 4.84 -1.45 -17.61
C THR A 17 4.94 -1.16 -16.12
N LEU A 18 4.65 0.08 -15.68
CA LEU A 18 4.64 0.46 -14.27
C LEU A 18 3.65 -0.40 -13.46
N MET A 19 2.43 -0.58 -13.97
CA MET A 19 1.41 -1.40 -13.32
C MET A 19 1.85 -2.86 -13.18
N GLN A 20 2.48 -3.43 -14.21
CA GLN A 20 3.01 -4.80 -14.19
C GLN A 20 4.22 -4.97 -13.27
N TRP A 21 5.04 -3.93 -13.11
CA TRP A 21 6.28 -4.00 -12.34
C TRP A 21 6.05 -3.79 -10.83
N ARG A 22 4.97 -3.11 -10.45
CA ARG A 22 4.60 -2.92 -9.03
C ARG A 22 4.49 -4.27 -8.30
N ARG A 23 4.97 -4.31 -7.04
CA ARG A 23 4.96 -5.49 -6.18
C ARG A 23 4.37 -5.19 -4.81
N ASP A 24 3.82 -6.22 -4.18
CA ASP A 24 3.59 -6.28 -2.74
C ASP A 24 4.95 -6.49 -2.05
N VAL A 25 5.58 -5.39 -1.62
CA VAL A 25 6.93 -5.43 -1.03
C VAL A 25 6.84 -5.80 0.44
N ARG A 26 7.62 -6.80 0.87
CA ARG A 26 7.62 -7.31 2.26
C ARG A 26 8.93 -7.06 3.02
N ARG A 27 9.93 -6.49 2.36
CA ARG A 27 11.24 -6.15 2.95
C ARG A 27 11.61 -4.73 2.53
N PHE A 28 11.78 -3.86 3.51
CA PHE A 28 12.05 -2.44 3.29
C PHE A 28 13.44 -2.07 3.78
N LYS A 29 14.03 -1.04 3.16
CA LYS A 29 15.21 -0.39 3.72
C LYS A 29 14.83 0.33 5.02
N THR A 30 15.79 0.49 5.92
CA THR A 30 15.60 1.21 7.19
C THR A 30 15.72 2.72 7.05
N ALA A 31 16.21 3.20 5.90
CA ALA A 31 16.32 4.62 5.61
C ALA A 31 14.94 5.30 5.69
N PRO A 32 14.84 6.49 6.30
CA PRO A 32 13.60 7.25 6.32
C PRO A 32 13.22 7.66 4.89
N LEU A 33 11.95 8.04 4.71
CA LEU A 33 11.52 8.71 3.50
C LEU A 33 12.10 10.12 3.47
N ASP A 34 12.42 10.63 2.27
CA ASP A 34 12.79 12.03 2.09
C ASP A 34 11.63 12.95 2.51
N ASP A 35 11.97 14.13 3.03
CA ASP A 35 11.00 15.13 3.48
C ASP A 35 9.95 15.43 2.40
N GLY A 36 8.67 15.49 2.80
CA GLY A 36 7.56 15.77 1.89
C GLY A 36 7.10 14.57 1.04
N THR A 37 7.80 13.43 1.08
CA THR A 37 7.45 12.26 0.28
C THR A 37 6.10 11.67 0.69
N LEU A 38 5.86 11.53 2.00
CA LEU A 38 4.61 10.96 2.50
C LEU A 38 3.42 11.85 2.13
N GLU A 39 3.55 13.16 2.30
CA GLU A 39 2.53 14.16 1.99
C GLU A 39 2.15 14.12 0.51
N ARG A 40 3.15 14.05 -0.38
CA ARG A 40 2.93 13.90 -1.82
C ARG A 40 2.18 12.61 -2.16
N LEU A 41 2.53 11.49 -1.52
CA LEU A 41 1.85 10.21 -1.73
C LEU A 41 0.39 10.25 -1.25
N LEU A 42 0.13 10.86 -0.10
CA LEU A 42 -1.23 11.02 0.44
C LEU A 42 -2.09 11.96 -0.43
N ALA A 43 -1.49 13.02 -0.97
CA ALA A 43 -2.15 13.90 -1.93
C ALA A 43 -2.54 13.14 -3.19
N LEU A 44 -1.63 12.34 -3.76
CA LEU A 44 -1.91 11.50 -4.93
C LEU A 44 -3.00 10.46 -4.65
N ALA A 45 -2.96 9.79 -3.50
CA ALA A 45 -3.98 8.81 -3.10
C ALA A 45 -5.37 9.45 -3.00
N SER A 46 -5.44 10.71 -2.57
CA SER A 46 -6.69 11.47 -2.41
C SER A 46 -7.33 11.90 -3.74
N ILE A 47 -6.65 11.72 -4.88
CA ILE A 47 -7.20 11.97 -6.22
C ILE A 47 -8.13 10.81 -6.65
N ALA A 48 -8.10 9.67 -5.95
CA ALA A 48 -8.95 8.54 -6.28
C ALA A 48 -10.45 8.93 -6.33
N PRO A 49 -11.23 8.41 -7.29
CA PRO A 49 -12.65 8.70 -7.36
C PRO A 49 -13.38 8.11 -6.13
N SER A 50 -14.43 8.80 -5.68
CA SER A 50 -15.31 8.33 -4.60
C SER A 50 -16.77 8.63 -4.92
N VAL A 51 -17.67 7.80 -4.39
CA VAL A 51 -19.12 8.01 -4.55
C VAL A 51 -19.49 9.39 -4.02
N GLY A 52 -20.11 10.20 -4.88
CA GLY A 52 -20.53 11.57 -4.53
C GLY A 52 -19.39 12.50 -4.10
N LEU A 53 -18.14 12.24 -4.49
CA LEU A 53 -16.95 12.97 -4.01
C LEU A 53 -16.83 12.98 -2.47
N SER A 54 -17.31 11.92 -1.80
CA SER A 54 -17.32 11.83 -0.33
C SER A 54 -15.94 11.75 0.32
N GLN A 55 -14.91 11.33 -0.42
CA GLN A 55 -13.53 11.19 0.06
C GLN A 55 -13.43 10.53 1.45
N PRO A 56 -13.96 9.30 1.62
CA PRO A 56 -14.17 8.73 2.96
C PRO A 56 -12.88 8.23 3.63
N TRP A 57 -11.76 8.22 2.91
CA TRP A 57 -10.49 7.72 3.41
C TRP A 57 -10.00 8.48 4.65
N ARG A 58 -9.34 7.75 5.53
CA ARG A 58 -8.57 8.29 6.66
C ARG A 58 -7.19 7.66 6.59
N PHE A 59 -6.17 8.51 6.69
CA PHE A 59 -4.78 8.07 6.74
C PHE A 59 -4.29 8.22 8.16
N VAL A 60 -3.78 7.13 8.74
CA VAL A 60 -3.21 7.12 10.08
C VAL A 60 -1.72 6.84 9.94
N VAL A 61 -0.89 7.80 10.31
CA VAL A 61 0.57 7.65 10.31
C VAL A 61 0.99 6.94 11.59
N VAL A 62 1.66 5.80 11.44
CA VAL A 62 2.18 5.00 12.55
C VAL A 62 3.71 5.06 12.53
N ASP A 63 4.26 6.05 13.24
CA ASP A 63 5.69 6.37 13.27
C ASP A 63 6.36 6.00 14.60
N ALA A 64 5.66 6.17 15.72
CA ALA A 64 6.16 5.83 17.05
C ALA A 64 6.54 4.35 17.15
N PRO A 65 7.75 4.01 17.66
CA PRO A 65 8.23 2.63 17.78
C PRO A 65 7.26 1.72 18.53
N GLU A 66 6.65 2.21 19.61
CA GLU A 66 5.73 1.45 20.46
C GLU A 66 4.45 1.10 19.70
N ARG A 67 3.92 2.03 18.90
CA ARG A 67 2.74 1.79 18.06
C ARG A 67 3.04 0.80 16.94
N ARG A 68 4.20 0.89 16.30
CA ARG A 68 4.66 -0.10 15.31
C ARG A 68 4.81 -1.48 15.93
N GLY A 69 5.33 -1.55 17.17
CA GLY A 69 5.41 -2.78 17.95
C GLY A 69 4.03 -3.40 18.19
N ALA A 70 3.05 -2.59 18.62
CA ALA A 70 1.68 -3.06 18.84
C ALA A 70 1.01 -3.62 17.57
N VAL A 71 1.19 -2.96 16.42
CA VAL A 71 0.67 -3.45 15.13
C VAL A 71 1.31 -4.79 14.75
N ARG A 72 2.63 -4.94 14.96
CA ARG A 72 3.34 -6.20 14.70
C ARG A 72 2.82 -7.33 15.59
N ALA A 73 2.68 -7.08 16.89
CA ALA A 73 2.18 -8.07 17.84
C ALA A 73 0.74 -8.52 17.49
N CYS A 74 -0.11 -7.58 17.08
CA CYS A 74 -1.46 -7.89 16.59
C CYS A 74 -1.41 -8.81 15.37
N PHE A 75 -0.55 -8.51 14.39
CA PHE A 75 -0.33 -9.37 13.23
C PHE A 75 0.14 -10.78 13.62
N GLU A 76 1.15 -10.89 14.48
CA GLU A 76 1.71 -12.17 14.92
C GLU A 76 0.64 -13.04 15.61
N HIS A 77 -0.20 -12.44 16.46
CA HIS A 77 -1.32 -13.12 17.10
C HIS A 77 -2.34 -13.66 16.09
N CYS A 78 -2.85 -12.80 15.21
CA CYS A 78 -3.83 -13.21 14.20
C CYS A 78 -3.26 -14.24 13.21
N ASN A 79 -1.99 -14.11 12.85
CA ASN A 79 -1.32 -15.05 11.96
C ASN A 79 -1.15 -16.43 12.62
N ALA A 80 -0.78 -16.47 13.91
CA ALA A 80 -0.70 -17.71 14.67
C ALA A 80 -2.05 -18.43 14.77
N GLU A 81 -3.15 -17.69 14.96
CA GLU A 81 -4.50 -18.26 14.92
C GLU A 81 -4.85 -18.80 13.52
N ALA A 82 -4.60 -18.02 12.47
CA ALA A 82 -4.89 -18.42 11.09
C ALA A 82 -4.10 -19.67 10.66
N LEU A 83 -2.85 -19.81 11.12
CA LEU A 83 -2.01 -20.98 10.85
C LEU A 83 -2.60 -22.28 11.38
N GLN A 84 -3.39 -22.25 12.45
CA GLN A 84 -4.09 -23.43 12.96
C GLN A 84 -5.12 -23.97 11.95
N CYS A 85 -5.61 -23.12 11.06
CA CYS A 85 -6.55 -23.50 10.00
C CYS A 85 -5.85 -23.97 8.72
N PHE A 86 -4.52 -23.84 8.61
CA PHE A 86 -3.76 -24.28 7.44
C PHE A 86 -3.01 -25.57 7.73
N SER A 87 -2.90 -26.44 6.72
CA SER A 87 -2.13 -27.68 6.78
C SER A 87 -1.22 -27.82 5.56
N GLY A 88 -0.16 -28.63 5.69
CA GLY A 88 0.78 -28.93 4.61
C GLY A 88 1.55 -27.70 4.09
N GLU A 89 1.86 -27.70 2.80
CA GLU A 89 2.68 -26.67 2.13
C GLU A 89 2.09 -25.24 2.24
N ARG A 90 0.76 -25.13 2.38
CA ARG A 90 0.12 -23.83 2.56
C ARG A 90 0.46 -23.19 3.89
N ALA A 91 0.60 -23.96 4.97
CA ALA A 91 0.99 -23.41 6.26
C ALA A 91 2.40 -22.80 6.21
N ALA A 92 3.33 -23.42 5.47
CA ALA A 92 4.71 -22.94 5.34
C ALA A 92 4.84 -21.59 4.62
N LEU A 93 3.87 -21.19 3.78
CA LEU A 93 3.87 -19.89 3.10
C LEU A 93 3.42 -18.72 4.00
N TYR A 94 2.73 -19.03 5.10
CA TYR A 94 2.19 -18.07 6.05
C TYR A 94 2.85 -18.16 7.44
N ALA A 95 3.76 -19.13 7.64
CA ALA A 95 4.52 -19.33 8.88
C ALA A 95 5.74 -18.39 8.99
#